data_AF-A0A0C3JS60-F1
#
_entry.id   AF-A0A0C3JS60-F1
#
_cell.length_a   1.000
_cell.length_b   1.000
_cell.length_c   1.000
_cell.angle_alpha   90.00
_cell.angle_beta   90.00
_cell.angle_gamma   90.00
#
_symmetry.space_group_name_H-M   'P 1'
#
loop_
_entity.id
_entity.type
_entity.pdbx_description
1 polymer ?
#
loop_
_entity_poly.entity_id
_entity_poly.type
_entity_poly.pdbx_seq_one_letter_code
_entity_poly.pdbx_strand_id
1 'polypeptide(L)'
;MDDYIQNDYGGPHMPGLMKMVFHPYRLSLDGWRGQLDECCGQRIVLGDYGDYSNGNFNQTGNIFEDMWIAGIDSTNSAYHPRVSRVSSYLRLSNCMENWIDLALAYHDEEKHLVLCQPKSLQLPVNEHFVLLLKALSTCAAGKHLVVTVIQCSDFYRVDDNGE
;
A
#
# COMPACT_ATOMS: atom_id res chain seq x y z
N MET A 1 15.46 23.57 -19.48
CA MET A 1 14.08 23.44 -19.93
C MET A 1 14.06 22.16 -20.72
N ASP A 2 13.54 21.04 -20.25
CA ASP A 2 12.56 20.71 -19.20
C ASP A 2 12.80 19.21 -18.86
N ASP A 3 12.28 18.53 -17.83
CA ASP A 3 11.14 18.68 -16.94
C ASP A 3 11.52 18.04 -15.59
N TYR A 4 11.18 18.72 -14.49
CA TYR A 4 11.18 18.11 -13.15
C TYR A 4 9.81 17.45 -12.95
N ILE A 5 9.74 16.11 -12.91
CA ILE A 5 8.60 15.42 -12.29
C ILE A 5 8.94 15.18 -10.83
N GLN A 6 8.80 16.24 -10.03
CA GLN A 6 8.71 16.11 -8.58
C GLN A 6 7.26 15.80 -8.23
N ASN A 7 6.96 14.51 -8.11
CA ASN A 7 5.73 14.05 -7.49
C ASN A 7 5.96 14.00 -5.98
N ASP A 8 5.54 15.06 -5.31
CA ASP A 8 5.63 15.31 -3.87
C ASP A 8 4.63 14.43 -3.09
N TYR A 9 4.66 13.12 -3.32
CA TYR A 9 3.81 12.16 -2.62
C TYR A 9 4.73 11.26 -1.79
N GLY A 10 4.53 11.26 -0.47
CA GLY A 10 5.40 10.66 0.56
C GLY A 10 5.58 9.14 0.53
N GLY A 11 5.68 8.53 -0.65
CA GLY A 11 6.23 7.21 -0.85
C GLY A 11 7.76 7.22 -0.74
N PRO A 12 8.38 6.12 -0.30
CA PRO A 12 9.82 5.96 -0.36
C PRO A 12 10.32 6.21 -1.78
N HIS A 13 11.49 6.86 -1.90
CA HIS A 13 12.18 7.07 -3.17
C HIS A 13 12.57 5.70 -3.76
N MET A 14 11.66 5.10 -4.52
CA MET A 14 11.85 3.77 -5.11
C MET A 14 12.88 3.88 -6.25
N PRO A 15 13.80 2.91 -6.39
CA PRO A 15 14.73 2.90 -7.51
C PRO A 15 13.93 2.85 -8.83
N GLY A 16 14.27 3.73 -9.78
CA GLY A 16 13.45 4.16 -10.92
C GLY A 16 13.11 3.13 -12.02
N LEU A 17 12.86 1.87 -11.65
CA LEU A 17 12.45 0.79 -12.55
C LEU A 17 11.07 0.20 -12.21
N MET A 18 10.47 0.58 -11.07
CA MET A 18 9.16 0.08 -10.64
C MET A 18 8.03 0.97 -11.18
N LYS A 19 6.99 0.33 -11.72
CA LYS A 19 5.81 1.04 -12.23
C LYS A 19 4.91 1.44 -11.06
N MET A 20 4.45 2.69 -11.08
CA MET A 20 3.40 3.17 -10.19
C MET A 20 2.06 3.12 -10.91
N VAL A 21 1.02 2.78 -10.17
CA VAL A 21 -0.37 2.76 -10.64
C VAL A 21 -1.15 3.81 -9.85
N PHE A 22 -2.04 4.52 -10.53
CA PHE A 22 -2.99 5.40 -9.85
C PHE A 22 -4.12 4.54 -9.27
N HIS A 23 -4.38 4.72 -7.98
CA HIS A 23 -5.39 3.91 -7.30
C HIS A 23 -6.54 4.77 -6.79
N PRO A 24 -7.78 4.27 -6.86
CA PRO A 24 -8.95 5.12 -6.72
C PRO A 24 -9.30 5.43 -5.25
N TYR A 25 -8.89 4.59 -4.29
CA TYR A 25 -9.17 4.80 -2.88
C TYR A 25 -8.09 5.61 -2.17
N ARG A 26 -8.51 6.56 -1.33
CA ARG A 26 -7.63 7.46 -0.58
C ARG A 26 -7.82 7.27 0.92
N LEU A 27 -6.71 7.03 1.61
CA LEU A 27 -6.64 6.86 3.07
C LEU A 27 -5.47 7.65 3.65
N SER A 28 -5.52 7.89 4.96
CA SER A 28 -4.39 8.43 5.70
C SER A 28 -3.64 7.31 6.42
N LEU A 29 -2.32 7.26 6.24
CA LEU A 29 -1.40 6.31 6.85
C LEU A 29 -0.37 7.11 7.65
N ASP A 30 -0.43 7.04 8.98
CA ASP A 30 0.35 7.89 9.89
C ASP A 30 0.24 9.40 9.57
N GLY A 31 -0.94 9.86 9.14
CA GLY A 31 -1.18 11.25 8.75
C GLY A 31 -0.84 11.58 7.29
N TRP A 32 -0.19 10.67 6.56
CA TRP A 32 0.16 10.85 5.15
C TRP A 32 -0.88 10.28 4.21
N ARG A 33 -1.13 10.95 3.08
CA ARG A 33 -2.11 10.49 2.09
C ARG A 33 -1.56 9.32 1.28
N GLY A 34 -2.22 8.18 1.35
CA GLY A 34 -1.98 7.00 0.52
C GLY A 34 -3.10 6.79 -0.50
N GLN A 35 -2.74 6.26 -1.67
CA GLN A 35 -3.68 5.75 -2.67
C GLN A 35 -3.60 4.23 -2.70
N LEU A 36 -4.75 3.55 -2.65
CA LEU A 36 -4.88 2.10 -2.51
C LEU A 36 -5.96 1.56 -3.45
N ASP A 37 -5.84 0.29 -3.81
CA ASP A 37 -6.81 -0.42 -4.63
C ASP A 37 -7.56 -1.47 -3.81
N GLU A 38 -8.79 -1.76 -4.22
CA GLU A 38 -9.59 -2.84 -3.64
C GLU A 38 -9.22 -4.17 -4.31
N CYS A 39 -8.28 -4.91 -3.72
CA CYS A 39 -7.85 -6.22 -4.25
C CYS A 39 -8.61 -7.40 -3.63
N CYS A 40 -9.89 -7.21 -3.27
CA CYS A 40 -10.64 -8.22 -2.54
C CYS A 40 -10.77 -9.54 -3.33
N GLY A 41 -10.47 -10.65 -2.67
CA GLY A 41 -10.41 -11.98 -3.30
C GLY A 41 -9.06 -12.34 -3.93
N GLN A 42 -8.14 -11.38 -4.09
CA GLN A 42 -6.77 -11.66 -4.49
C GLN A 42 -5.94 -11.89 -3.23
N ARG A 43 -5.15 -12.98 -3.20
CA ARG A 43 -4.26 -13.31 -2.07
C ARG A 43 -2.96 -12.50 -2.12
N ILE A 44 -3.08 -11.19 -2.29
CA ILE A 44 -1.94 -10.28 -2.34
C ILE A 44 -1.39 -10.10 -0.94
N VAL A 45 -0.08 -10.25 -0.79
CA VAL A 45 0.63 -9.98 0.45
C VAL A 45 1.70 -8.91 0.25
N LEU A 46 2.15 -8.32 1.37
CA LEU A 46 3.18 -7.30 1.34
C LEU A 46 4.47 -7.85 0.72
N GLY A 47 5.11 -7.06 -0.14
CA GLY A 47 6.35 -7.44 -0.81
C GLY A 47 6.17 -8.29 -2.06
N ASP A 48 4.94 -8.66 -2.40
CA ASP A 48 4.68 -9.32 -3.69
C ASP A 48 5.07 -8.41 -4.84
N TYR A 49 5.66 -8.98 -5.88
CA TYR A 49 5.85 -8.29 -7.15
C TYR A 49 5.30 -9.12 -8.31
N GLY A 50 4.79 -8.42 -9.32
CA GLY A 50 4.03 -9.06 -10.39
C GLY A 50 3.58 -8.12 -11.49
N ASP A 51 2.86 -8.70 -12.44
CA ASP A 51 2.18 -7.93 -13.47
C ASP A 51 0.84 -7.45 -12.93
N TYR A 52 0.54 -6.17 -13.12
CA TYR A 52 -0.73 -5.58 -12.73
C TYR A 52 -1.39 -4.98 -13.96
N SER A 53 -2.64 -5.39 -14.20
CA SER A 53 -3.44 -4.92 -15.33
C SER A 53 -4.92 -4.95 -14.98
N ASN A 54 -5.62 -3.83 -15.19
CA ASN A 54 -7.07 -3.71 -15.03
C ASN A 54 -7.59 -4.22 -13.66
N GLY A 55 -6.94 -3.83 -12.56
CA GLY A 55 -7.34 -4.26 -11.22
C GLY A 55 -6.89 -5.68 -10.82
N ASN A 56 -6.30 -6.45 -11.74
CA ASN A 56 -5.83 -7.80 -11.47
C ASN A 56 -4.32 -7.82 -11.29
N PHE A 57 -3.88 -8.32 -10.13
CA PHE A 57 -2.47 -8.56 -9.82
C PHE A 57 -2.11 -10.03 -9.99
N ASN A 58 -1.19 -10.30 -10.92
CA ASN A 58 -0.61 -11.63 -11.13
C ASN A 58 0.76 -11.67 -10.46
N GLN A 59 0.79 -12.24 -9.25
CA GLN A 59 2.01 -12.42 -8.46
C GLN A 59 3.03 -13.28 -9.23
N THR A 60 4.27 -12.80 -9.31
CA THR A 60 5.40 -13.53 -9.91
C THR A 60 6.46 -13.93 -8.88
N GLY A 61 6.49 -13.25 -7.73
CA GLY A 61 7.39 -13.54 -6.63
C GLY A 61 7.13 -12.61 -5.44
N ASN A 62 7.94 -12.77 -4.39
CA ASN A 62 7.88 -11.95 -3.18
C ASN A 62 9.30 -11.57 -2.73
N ILE A 63 9.54 -10.29 -2.46
CA ILE A 63 10.89 -9.82 -2.10
C ILE A 63 11.42 -10.42 -0.79
N PHE A 64 10.55 -10.82 0.14
CA PHE A 64 10.98 -11.44 1.40
C PHE A 64 11.40 -12.89 1.17
N GLU A 65 10.77 -13.58 0.22
CA GLU A 65 11.20 -14.91 -0.24
C GLU A 65 12.54 -14.83 -0.97
N ASP A 66 12.70 -13.85 -1.87
CA ASP A 66 13.96 -13.61 -2.58
C ASP A 66 15.10 -13.28 -1.60
N MET A 67 14.81 -12.45 -0.59
CA MET A 67 15.74 -12.13 0.49
C MET A 67 16.18 -13.39 1.25
N TRP A 68 15.24 -14.28 1.59
CA TRP A 68 15.52 -15.55 2.24
C TRP A 68 16.40 -16.46 1.35
N ILE A 69 16.07 -16.59 0.07
CA ILE A 69 16.83 -17.40 -0.90
C ILE A 69 18.26 -16.85 -1.08
N ALA A 70 18.42 -15.52 -1.05
CA ALA A 70 19.72 -14.86 -1.09
C ALA A 70 20.55 -15.03 0.19
N GLY A 71 20.04 -15.72 1.21
CA GLY A 71 20.73 -15.96 2.47
C GLY A 71 20.78 -14.73 3.38
N ILE A 72 19.89 -13.76 3.16
CA ILE A 72 19.81 -12.55 3.99
C ILE A 72 18.97 -12.88 5.23
N ASP A 73 19.47 -12.44 6.39
CA ASP A 73 18.84 -12.71 7.68
C ASP A 73 17.47 -12.01 7.80
N SER A 74 16.41 -12.80 7.71
CA SER A 74 15.02 -12.37 7.87
C SER A 74 14.64 -11.93 9.28
N THR A 75 15.46 -12.24 10.30
CA THR A 75 15.21 -11.83 11.69
C THR A 75 15.68 -10.41 11.98
N ASN A 76 16.40 -9.80 11.04
CA ASN A 76 16.87 -8.44 11.16
C ASN A 76 15.69 -7.46 11.09
N SER A 77 15.54 -6.67 12.15
CA SER A 77 14.46 -5.68 12.27
C SER A 77 14.49 -4.60 11.20
N ALA A 78 15.61 -4.38 10.51
CA ALA A 78 15.70 -3.50 9.35
C ALA A 78 14.80 -3.95 8.19
N TYR A 79 14.40 -5.21 8.13
CA TYR A 79 13.55 -5.75 7.08
C TYR A 79 12.11 -6.01 7.54
N HIS A 80 11.82 -5.78 8.83
CA HIS A 80 10.47 -6.00 9.34
C HIS A 80 9.47 -4.97 8.79
N PRO A 81 8.29 -5.42 8.33
CA PRO A 81 7.23 -4.51 7.92
C PRO A 81 6.91 -3.48 8.99
N ARG A 82 6.70 -2.24 8.55
CA ARG A 82 6.23 -1.17 9.42
C ARG A 82 4.71 -1.26 9.55
N VAL A 83 4.22 -1.16 10.78
CA VAL A 83 2.79 -0.98 11.05
C VAL A 83 2.48 0.50 11.10
N SER A 84 1.51 0.94 10.30
CA SER A 84 1.05 2.34 10.29
C SER A 84 -0.39 2.44 10.78
N ARG A 85 -0.68 3.54 11.47
CA ARG A 85 -2.05 3.88 11.86
C ARG A 85 -2.84 4.25 10.62
N VAL A 86 -3.99 3.62 10.44
CA VAL A 86 -4.93 3.94 9.36
C VAL A 86 -5.98 4.89 9.91
N SER A 87 -6.23 5.98 9.20
CA SER A 87 -7.34 6.88 9.50
C SER A 87 -7.99 7.39 8.21
N SER A 88 -9.25 7.81 8.33
CA SER A 88 -9.99 8.42 7.23
C SER A 88 -9.27 9.66 6.69
N TYR A 89 -9.31 9.85 5.38
CA TYR A 89 -8.77 11.06 4.75
C TYR A 89 -9.65 12.30 5.04
N LEU A 90 -10.96 12.12 5.02
CA LEU A 90 -11.94 13.17 5.36
C LEU A 90 -12.47 12.96 6.77
N ARG A 91 -12.57 14.05 7.54
CA ARG A 91 -13.44 14.08 8.73
C ARG A 91 -14.87 14.21 8.23
N LEU A 92 -15.62 13.12 8.16
CA LEU A 92 -17.06 13.22 8.01
C LEU A 92 -17.61 13.87 9.28
N SER A 93 -17.99 15.14 9.19
CA SER A 93 -18.24 15.97 10.36
C SER A 93 -19.54 15.66 11.12
N ASN A 94 -20.40 14.70 10.72
CA ASN A 94 -21.74 14.59 11.33
C ASN A 94 -22.40 13.19 11.41
N CYS A 95 -21.73 12.06 11.09
CA CYS A 95 -22.37 10.74 11.18
C CYS A 95 -21.55 9.75 12.03
N MET A 96 -22.13 9.39 13.18
CA MET A 96 -21.77 8.31 14.11
C MET A 96 -20.61 8.57 15.09
N GLU A 97 -20.91 8.50 16.39
CA GLU A 97 -19.99 8.73 17.52
C GLU A 97 -18.98 7.58 17.78
N ASN A 98 -18.93 6.51 16.98
CA ASN A 98 -18.18 5.27 17.29
C ASN A 98 -17.16 4.83 16.22
N TRP A 99 -16.34 5.75 15.72
CA TRP A 99 -15.30 5.45 14.71
C TRP A 99 -13.95 4.98 15.27
N ILE A 100 -13.86 4.62 16.55
CA ILE A 100 -12.57 4.25 17.17
C ILE A 100 -11.90 3.06 16.45
N ASP A 101 -12.70 2.20 15.80
CA ASP A 101 -12.26 1.03 15.06
C ASP A 101 -12.54 1.10 13.55
N LEU A 102 -12.92 2.26 13.00
CA LEU A 102 -13.30 2.39 11.58
C LEU A 102 -12.40 3.38 10.83
N ALA A 103 -12.15 3.11 9.54
CA ALA A 103 -11.56 4.09 8.63
C ALA A 103 -12.30 4.14 7.29
N LEU A 104 -12.49 5.34 6.76
CA LEU A 104 -13.14 5.57 5.47
C LEU A 104 -12.08 5.74 4.38
N ALA A 105 -12.06 4.81 3.44
CA ALA A 105 -11.34 4.96 2.20
C ALA A 105 -12.22 5.73 1.22
N TYR A 106 -11.78 6.94 0.88
CA TYR A 106 -12.51 7.85 0.01
C TYR A 106 -12.30 7.49 -1.46
N HIS A 107 -13.34 7.56 -2.27
CA HIS A 107 -13.33 7.28 -3.72
C HIS A 107 -13.99 8.46 -4.44
N ASP A 108 -13.36 8.98 -5.50
CA ASP A 108 -13.81 10.21 -6.17
C ASP A 108 -15.14 10.03 -6.93
N GLU A 109 -15.51 8.80 -7.33
CA GLU A 109 -16.69 8.48 -8.18
C GLU A 109 -17.69 7.50 -7.52
N GLU A 110 -18.08 7.73 -6.26
CA GLU A 110 -19.31 7.16 -5.66
C GLU A 110 -19.30 5.67 -5.26
N LYS A 111 -18.39 5.31 -4.33
CA LYS A 111 -18.59 4.27 -3.28
C LYS A 111 -17.36 4.23 -2.38
N HIS A 112 -17.47 4.86 -1.22
CA HIS A 112 -16.42 4.80 -0.22
C HIS A 112 -16.38 3.41 0.42
N LEU A 113 -15.24 3.04 0.99
CA LEU A 113 -15.12 1.81 1.76
C LEU A 113 -14.97 2.16 3.24
N VAL A 114 -15.83 1.60 4.07
CA VAL A 114 -15.60 1.59 5.51
C VAL A 114 -14.82 0.32 5.84
N LEU A 115 -13.64 0.51 6.43
CA LEU A 115 -12.75 -0.56 6.87
C LEU A 115 -12.90 -0.76 8.37
N CYS A 116 -13.16 -2.01 8.79
CA CYS A 116 -13.26 -2.39 10.19
C CYS A 116 -11.89 -2.85 10.74
N GLN A 117 -11.47 -2.24 11.85
CA GLN A 117 -10.21 -2.47 12.53
C GLN A 117 -9.00 -2.50 11.57
N PRO A 118 -8.84 -1.46 10.72
CA PRO A 118 -7.83 -1.48 9.69
C PRO A 118 -6.42 -1.44 10.28
N LYS A 119 -5.56 -2.32 9.79
CA LYS A 119 -4.14 -2.41 10.09
C LYS A 119 -3.34 -2.29 8.81
N SER A 120 -2.56 -1.22 8.69
CA SER A 120 -1.64 -1.06 7.56
C SER A 120 -0.32 -1.74 7.85
N LEU A 121 0.16 -2.51 6.88
CA LEU A 121 1.53 -3.00 6.83
C LEU A 121 2.21 -2.36 5.62
N GLN A 122 3.41 -1.84 5.82
CA GLN A 122 4.20 -1.16 4.80
C GLN A 122 5.60 -1.72 4.75
N LEU A 123 6.21 -1.67 3.58
CA LEU A 123 7.62 -1.97 3.44
C LEU A 123 8.48 -0.99 4.26
N PRO A 124 9.63 -1.45 4.80
CA PRO A 124 10.55 -0.57 5.51
C PRO A 124 11.07 0.55 4.60
N VAL A 125 11.17 1.76 5.13
CA VAL A 125 11.70 2.94 4.41
C VAL A 125 13.08 3.31 4.96
N ASN A 126 13.95 2.33 5.15
CA ASN A 126 15.32 2.55 5.60
C ASN A 126 16.34 2.22 4.51
N GLU A 127 17.57 2.70 4.68
CA GLU A 127 18.63 2.55 3.68
C GLU A 127 18.97 1.09 3.38
N HIS A 128 18.94 0.20 4.37
CA HIS A 128 19.20 -1.22 4.18
C HIS A 128 18.16 -1.85 3.26
N PHE A 129 16.90 -1.52 3.45
CA PHE A 129 15.82 -2.02 2.61
C PHE A 129 15.88 -1.45 1.19
N VAL A 130 16.24 -0.17 1.03
CA VAL A 130 16.48 0.42 -0.30
C VAL A 130 17.63 -0.28 -1.03
N LEU A 131 18.71 -0.61 -0.32
CA LEU A 131 19.83 -1.38 -0.87
C LEU A 131 19.40 -2.80 -1.26
N LEU A 132 18.57 -3.45 -0.46
CA LEU A 132 17.96 -4.74 -0.79
C LEU A 132 17.13 -4.65 -2.08
N LEU A 133 16.24 -3.66 -2.20
CA LEU A 133 15.46 -3.46 -3.41
C LEU A 133 16.33 -3.21 -4.64
N LYS A 134 17.47 -2.52 -4.49
CA LYS A 134 18.45 -2.35 -5.58
C LYS A 134 19.12 -3.67 -5.95
N ALA A 135 19.53 -4.47 -4.98
CA ALA A 135 20.15 -5.77 -5.22
C ALA A 135 19.18 -6.75 -5.90
N LEU A 136 17.89 -6.71 -5.54
CA LEU A 136 16.82 -7.54 -6.10
C LEU A 136 16.12 -6.89 -7.31
N SER A 137 16.59 -5.73 -7.77
CA SER A 137 15.91 -4.94 -8.81
C SER A 137 15.81 -5.67 -10.14
N THR A 138 16.72 -6.59 -10.43
CA THR A 138 16.69 -7.42 -11.65
C THR A 138 15.53 -8.41 -11.62
N CYS A 139 15.20 -8.98 -10.45
CA CYS A 139 14.07 -9.91 -10.28
C CYS A 139 12.71 -9.20 -10.43
N ALA A 140 12.63 -7.96 -9.93
CA ALA A 140 11.41 -7.16 -9.96
C ALA A 140 11.35 -6.17 -11.14
N ALA A 141 12.28 -6.23 -12.09
CA ALA A 141 12.38 -5.27 -13.18
C ALA A 141 11.11 -5.26 -14.05
N GLY A 142 10.52 -4.08 -14.24
CA GLY A 142 9.30 -3.90 -15.04
C GLY A 142 8.01 -4.43 -14.39
N LYS A 143 8.10 -4.93 -13.16
CA LYS A 143 6.96 -5.40 -12.36
C LYS A 143 6.44 -4.30 -11.43
N HIS A 144 5.25 -4.52 -10.90
CA HIS A 144 4.68 -3.72 -9.82
C HIS A 144 5.01 -4.38 -8.50
N LEU A 145 5.44 -3.59 -7.52
CA LEU A 145 5.73 -4.07 -6.17
C LEU A 145 4.61 -3.63 -5.23
N VAL A 146 4.14 -4.55 -4.40
CA VAL A 146 3.16 -4.28 -3.34
C VAL A 146 3.89 -3.73 -2.13
N VAL A 147 3.82 -2.41 -1.97
CA VAL A 147 4.58 -1.66 -0.95
C VAL A 147 3.78 -1.41 0.33
N THR A 148 2.46 -1.52 0.23
CA THR A 148 1.51 -1.29 1.32
C THR A 148 0.35 -2.25 1.18
N VAL A 149 -0.08 -2.86 2.28
CA VAL A 149 -1.34 -3.63 2.36
C VAL A 149 -2.14 -3.16 3.56
N ILE A 150 -3.47 -3.13 3.41
CA ILE A 150 -4.39 -2.87 4.52
C ILE A 150 -5.11 -4.17 4.84
N GLN A 151 -4.91 -4.67 6.05
CA GLN A 151 -5.68 -5.77 6.61
C GLN A 151 -6.84 -5.19 7.40
N CYS A 152 -8.04 -5.73 7.23
CA CYS A 152 -9.22 -5.37 8.01
C CYS A 152 -9.97 -6.65 8.37
N SER A 153 -10.75 -6.61 9.45
CA SER A 153 -11.59 -7.75 9.84
C SER A 153 -12.79 -7.90 8.92
N ASP A 154 -13.31 -6.76 8.44
CA ASP A 154 -14.40 -6.66 7.47
C ASP A 154 -14.32 -5.30 6.76
N PHE A 155 -15.03 -5.17 5.65
CA PHE A 155 -15.25 -3.90 4.98
C PHE A 155 -16.59 -3.90 4.26
N TYR A 156 -17.19 -2.72 4.12
CA TYR A 156 -18.41 -2.54 3.36
C TYR A 156 -18.37 -1.24 2.57
N ARG A 157 -19.12 -1.23 1.47
CA ARG A 157 -19.27 -0.05 0.62
C ARG A 157 -20.36 0.82 1.20
N VAL A 158 -20.11 2.13 1.23
CA VAL A 158 -21.11 3.14 1.56
C VAL A 158 -21.16 4.17 0.42
N ASP A 159 -22.35 4.68 0.15
CA ASP A 159 -22.51 5.80 -0.77
C ASP A 159 -22.16 7.14 -0.09
N ASP A 160 -22.30 8.25 -0.82
CA ASP A 160 -22.05 9.60 -0.30
C ASP A 160 -23.03 9.99 0.83
N ASN A 161 -24.15 9.25 1.00
CA ASN A 161 -25.12 9.45 2.06
C ASN A 161 -24.78 8.64 3.33
N GLY A 162 -23.80 7.73 3.26
CA GLY A 162 -23.43 6.86 4.36
C GLY A 162 -24.40 5.70 4.58
N GLU A 163 -25.21 5.33 3.58
CA GLU A 163 -26.11 4.17 3.58
C GLU A 163 -25.46 2.92 2.93
#